data_AF-S6CVS6-F1
#
_entry.id   AF-S6CVS6-F1
#
_cell.length_a   1.000
_cell.length_b   1.000
_cell.length_c   1.000
_cell.angle_alpha   90.00
_cell.angle_beta   90.00
_cell.angle_gamma   90.00
#
_symmetry.space_group_name_H-M   'P 1'
#
loop_
_entity.id
_entity.type
_entity.pdbx_description
1 polymer ?
#
loop_
_entity_poly.entity_id
_entity_poly.type
_entity_poly.pdbx_seq_one_letter_code
_entity_poly.pdbx_strand_id
1 'polypeptide(L)'
;MGSDTPVGSTILSDPLDPDAIGEAIEARLRSRLSSAPETLTADVPVMLSGRPRVRGQWLVIGAQTGAAERDTVDVLPAATSVELLHTQALANARATDATECDIRDAALLTSDYLHSLAYATLGAVDDVSVLEACFDSLSSASQRLASLWTNVEETRPGDSDDPVPIGPVVMGAAGDLAGLLGDNDPDGRAALRKAGAALGIVRWTADRSSLDAGSAAVIAEAVPVEWSPADVQSLGADGINALLEPLAENPATETLVVSQSGLEFASGTLN
;
A
#
# COMPACT_ATOMS: atom_id res chain seq x y z
N MET A 1 3.91 -39.18 -13.48
CA MET A 1 4.62 -38.18 -14.32
C MET A 1 3.58 -37.19 -14.80
N GLY A 2 3.31 -36.16 -14.00
CA GLY A 2 2.46 -35.04 -14.39
C GLY A 2 3.38 -33.91 -14.80
N SER A 3 3.20 -33.40 -16.02
CA SER A 3 3.98 -32.29 -16.54
C SER A 3 3.46 -30.98 -15.95
N ASP A 4 4.27 -30.33 -15.12
CA ASP A 4 4.10 -28.93 -14.79
C ASP A 4 4.41 -28.10 -16.03
N THR A 5 3.36 -27.69 -16.74
CA THR A 5 3.46 -26.60 -17.71
C THR A 5 3.76 -25.31 -16.94
N PRO A 6 4.80 -24.55 -17.30
CA PRO A 6 5.04 -23.25 -16.68
C PRO A 6 3.88 -22.34 -17.03
N VAL A 7 3.35 -21.65 -16.01
CA VAL A 7 2.47 -20.49 -16.21
C VAL A 7 3.22 -19.52 -17.12
N GLY A 8 2.61 -19.18 -18.26
CA GLY A 8 3.25 -18.40 -19.32
C GLY A 8 3.92 -17.14 -18.79
N SER A 9 5.10 -16.82 -19.32
CA SER A 9 5.80 -15.57 -19.02
C SER A 9 4.89 -14.40 -19.37
N THR A 10 4.30 -13.77 -18.37
CA THR A 10 3.58 -12.51 -18.54
C THR A 10 4.63 -11.42 -18.77
N ILE A 11 5.17 -11.35 -19.98
CA ILE A 11 5.99 -10.22 -20.40
C ILE A 11 5.01 -9.06 -20.57
N LEU A 12 5.08 -8.08 -19.67
CA LEU A 12 4.32 -6.84 -19.83
C LEU A 12 4.86 -6.12 -21.07
N SER A 13 3.96 -5.78 -22.00
CA SER A 13 4.33 -5.08 -23.24
C SER A 13 4.94 -3.70 -22.98
N ASP A 14 4.49 -3.06 -21.90
CA ASP A 14 5.06 -1.84 -21.32
C ASP A 14 5.23 -2.08 -19.80
N PRO A 15 6.47 -2.07 -19.27
CA PRO A 15 6.73 -2.34 -17.86
C PRO A 15 6.24 -1.22 -16.93
N LEU A 16 5.86 -0.05 -17.48
CA LEU A 16 5.37 1.11 -16.74
C LEU A 16 3.86 1.35 -16.91
N ASP A 17 3.15 0.53 -17.70
CA ASP A 17 1.70 0.65 -17.87
C ASP A 17 0.97 0.33 -16.55
N PRO A 18 0.35 1.32 -15.87
CA PRO A 18 -0.30 1.10 -14.59
C PRO A 18 -1.41 0.05 -14.67
N ASP A 19 -2.17 0.00 -15.76
CA ASP A 19 -3.30 -0.92 -15.90
C ASP A 19 -2.80 -2.36 -15.99
N ALA A 20 -1.80 -2.62 -16.83
CA ALA A 20 -1.19 -3.93 -16.97
C ALA A 20 -0.50 -4.40 -15.67
N ILE A 21 0.16 -3.49 -14.95
CA ILE A 21 0.72 -3.77 -13.62
C ILE A 21 -0.41 -4.14 -12.64
N GLY A 22 -1.50 -3.38 -12.65
CA GLY A 22 -2.67 -3.61 -11.79
C GLY A 22 -3.30 -4.98 -12.04
N GLU A 23 -3.45 -5.38 -13.30
CA GLU A 23 -3.94 -6.71 -13.68
C GLU A 23 -3.00 -7.84 -13.22
N ALA A 24 -1.68 -7.65 -13.34
CA ALA A 24 -0.70 -8.62 -12.89
C ALA A 24 -0.75 -8.84 -11.37
N ILE A 25 -0.87 -7.76 -10.59
CA ILE A 25 -1.04 -7.83 -9.13
C ILE A 25 -2.36 -8.52 -8.79
N GLU A 26 -3.45 -8.17 -9.46
CA GLU A 26 -4.76 -8.78 -9.27
C GLU A 26 -4.75 -10.29 -9.53
N ALA A 27 -4.10 -10.73 -10.62
CA ALA A 27 -3.93 -12.14 -10.93
C ALA A 27 -3.16 -12.87 -9.82
N ARG A 28 -2.12 -12.26 -9.26
CA ARG A 28 -1.34 -12.82 -8.15
C ARG A 28 -2.12 -12.89 -6.85
N LEU A 29 -2.87 -11.84 -6.49
CA LEU A 29 -3.75 -11.83 -5.33
C LEU A 29 -4.77 -12.98 -5.42
N ARG A 30 -5.45 -13.12 -6.56
CA ARG A 30 -6.41 -14.20 -6.79
C ARG A 30 -5.75 -15.58 -6.68
N SER A 31 -4.58 -15.75 -7.27
CA SER A 31 -3.81 -17.00 -7.19
C SER A 31 -3.47 -17.36 -5.73
N ARG A 32 -2.94 -16.40 -4.96
CA ARG A 32 -2.59 -16.62 -3.54
C ARG A 32 -3.82 -16.95 -2.69
N LEU A 33 -4.92 -16.21 -2.88
CA LEU A 33 -6.15 -16.41 -2.14
C LEU A 33 -6.90 -17.69 -2.52
N SER A 34 -6.70 -18.23 -3.73
CA SER A 34 -7.35 -19.47 -4.16
C SER A 34 -6.97 -20.70 -3.32
N SER A 35 -5.85 -20.63 -2.59
CA SER A 35 -5.40 -21.68 -1.68
C SER A 35 -5.95 -21.55 -0.25
N ALA A 36 -6.70 -20.48 0.04
CA ALA A 36 -7.21 -20.19 1.37
C ALA A 36 -8.50 -20.97 1.67
N PRO A 37 -8.75 -21.33 2.95
CA PRO A 37 -10.06 -21.78 3.38
C PRO A 37 -11.11 -20.70 3.12
N GLU A 38 -12.22 -21.07 2.48
CA GLU A 38 -13.30 -20.13 2.10
C GLU A 38 -13.84 -19.34 3.31
N THR A 39 -13.89 -19.96 4.48
CA THR A 39 -14.32 -19.33 5.74
C THR A 39 -13.44 -18.17 6.20
N LEU A 40 -12.16 -18.14 5.79
CA LEU A 40 -11.21 -17.08 6.14
C LEU A 40 -11.12 -15.98 5.07
N THR A 41 -11.66 -16.22 3.87
CA THR A 41 -11.51 -15.29 2.75
C THR A 41 -12.82 -14.92 2.07
N ALA A 42 -13.97 -15.33 2.60
CA ALA A 42 -15.28 -15.08 2.00
C ALA A 42 -15.50 -13.59 1.66
N ASP A 43 -15.03 -12.69 2.51
CA ASP A 43 -15.23 -11.26 2.36
C ASP A 43 -14.08 -10.53 1.64
N VAL A 44 -12.94 -11.21 1.43
CA VAL A 44 -11.76 -10.62 0.79
C VAL A 44 -12.06 -10.18 -0.65
N PRO A 45 -12.77 -10.95 -1.50
CA PRO A 45 -13.17 -10.48 -2.82
C PRO A 45 -13.95 -9.17 -2.80
N VAL A 46 -14.82 -8.95 -1.80
CA VAL A 46 -15.58 -7.71 -1.65
C VAL A 46 -14.66 -6.55 -1.31
N MET A 47 -13.69 -6.75 -0.41
CA MET A 47 -12.70 -5.75 -0.04
C MET A 47 -11.79 -5.35 -1.22
N LEU A 48 -11.54 -6.28 -2.14
CA LEU A 48 -10.67 -6.09 -3.31
C LEU A 48 -11.42 -5.56 -4.55
N SER A 49 -12.73 -5.80 -4.65
CA SER A 49 -13.53 -5.51 -5.84
C SER A 49 -13.57 -4.01 -6.18
N GLY A 50 -13.44 -3.68 -7.48
CA GLY A 50 -13.57 -2.32 -8.01
C GLY A 50 -12.48 -1.34 -7.60
N ARG A 51 -11.46 -1.77 -6.85
CA ARG A 51 -10.36 -0.90 -6.42
C ARG A 51 -9.16 -1.05 -7.35
N PRO A 52 -8.52 0.05 -7.79
CA PRO A 52 -7.23 -0.04 -8.46
C PRO A 52 -6.16 -0.51 -7.48
N ARG A 53 -5.14 -1.21 -7.97
CA ARG A 53 -4.01 -1.73 -7.17
C ARG A 53 -2.93 -0.66 -6.98
N VAL A 54 -3.37 0.53 -6.55
CA VAL A 54 -2.54 1.76 -6.52
C VAL A 54 -1.29 1.63 -5.67
N ARG A 55 -1.29 0.82 -4.60
CA ARG A 55 -0.08 0.67 -3.76
C ARG A 55 0.93 -0.21 -4.44
N GLY A 56 0.49 -1.32 -5.01
CA GLY A 56 1.35 -2.20 -5.77
C GLY A 56 1.85 -1.53 -7.07
N GLN A 57 0.99 -0.78 -7.77
CA GLN A 57 1.37 0.02 -8.94
C GLN A 57 2.44 1.07 -8.58
N TRP A 58 2.21 1.83 -7.51
CA TRP A 58 3.20 2.80 -6.99
C TRP A 58 4.54 2.13 -6.70
N LEU A 59 4.53 0.98 -6.02
CA LEU A 59 5.74 0.24 -5.69
C LEU A 59 6.48 -0.22 -6.96
N VAL A 60 5.77 -0.82 -7.91
CA VAL A 60 6.36 -1.34 -9.15
C VAL A 60 6.98 -0.21 -9.97
N ILE A 61 6.25 0.87 -10.21
CA ILE A 61 6.74 2.01 -10.99
C ILE A 61 7.89 2.69 -10.24
N GLY A 62 7.76 2.87 -8.93
CA GLY A 62 8.81 3.47 -8.09
C GLY A 62 10.10 2.65 -8.05
N ALA A 63 10.04 1.32 -8.14
CA ALA A 63 11.25 0.49 -8.21
C ALA A 63 12.05 0.74 -9.50
N GLN A 64 11.40 1.21 -10.56
CA GLN A 64 12.04 1.56 -11.83
C GLN A 64 12.72 2.94 -11.80
N THR A 65 12.61 3.72 -10.72
CA THR A 65 13.27 5.03 -10.62
C THR A 65 14.75 4.93 -10.26
N GLY A 66 15.17 3.82 -9.65
CA GLY A 66 16.52 3.64 -9.12
C GLY A 66 17.50 3.02 -10.11
N ALA A 67 18.71 2.71 -9.63
CA ALA A 67 19.81 2.20 -10.45
C ALA A 67 19.72 0.70 -10.75
N ALA A 68 18.91 -0.06 -10.01
CA ALA A 68 18.75 -1.49 -10.23
C ALA A 68 17.91 -1.78 -11.48
N GLU A 69 18.49 -2.46 -12.46
CA GLU A 69 17.74 -3.05 -13.56
C GLU A 69 16.92 -4.24 -13.03
N ARG A 70 15.64 -4.00 -12.72
CA ARG A 70 14.71 -5.02 -12.20
C ARG A 70 13.58 -5.23 -13.18
N ASP A 71 13.36 -6.48 -13.57
CA ASP A 71 12.14 -6.83 -14.28
C ASP A 71 10.93 -6.62 -13.37
N THR A 72 9.84 -6.10 -13.91
CA THR A 72 8.59 -5.89 -13.16
C THR A 72 8.16 -7.15 -12.41
N VAL A 73 8.37 -8.32 -13.01
CA VAL A 73 8.03 -9.64 -12.45
C VAL A 73 8.71 -9.88 -11.09
N ASP A 74 9.94 -9.41 -10.91
CA ASP A 74 10.73 -9.59 -9.68
C ASP A 74 10.21 -8.69 -8.53
N VAL A 75 9.53 -7.61 -8.89
CA VAL A 75 8.97 -6.62 -7.96
C VAL A 75 7.53 -6.97 -7.55
N LEU A 76 6.81 -7.74 -8.39
CA LEU A 76 5.42 -8.14 -8.14
C LEU A 76 5.17 -8.86 -6.80
N PRO A 77 6.07 -9.72 -6.25
CA PRO A 77 5.88 -10.28 -4.91
C PRO A 77 5.74 -9.20 -3.83
N ALA A 78 6.63 -8.21 -3.83
CA ALA A 78 6.59 -7.10 -2.87
C ALA A 78 5.33 -6.24 -3.05
N ALA A 79 4.98 -5.90 -4.30
CA ALA A 79 3.75 -5.19 -4.62
C ALA A 79 2.49 -5.92 -4.14
N THR A 80 2.43 -7.24 -4.35
CA THR A 80 1.32 -8.09 -3.88
C THR A 80 1.25 -8.11 -2.34
N SER A 81 2.40 -8.19 -1.67
CA SER A 81 2.48 -8.16 -0.21
C SER A 81 1.92 -6.87 0.38
N VAL A 82 2.19 -5.72 -0.25
CA VAL A 82 1.68 -4.42 0.20
C VAL A 82 0.15 -4.32 0.06
N GLU A 83 -0.43 -4.84 -1.03
CA GLU A 83 -1.89 -4.88 -1.18
C GLU A 83 -2.55 -5.84 -0.16
N LEU A 84 -1.88 -6.95 0.17
CA LEU A 84 -2.32 -7.84 1.25
C LEU A 84 -2.27 -7.15 2.62
N LEU A 85 -1.22 -6.39 2.92
CA LEU A 85 -1.12 -5.60 4.16
C LEU A 85 -2.25 -4.56 4.24
N HIS A 86 -2.55 -3.86 3.15
CA HIS A 86 -3.69 -2.94 3.12
C HIS A 86 -5.02 -3.68 3.40
N THR A 87 -5.23 -4.83 2.78
CA THR A 87 -6.47 -5.59 2.91
C THR A 87 -6.61 -6.18 4.32
N GLN A 88 -5.51 -6.62 4.91
CA GLN A 88 -5.40 -7.02 6.31
C GLN A 88 -5.83 -5.87 7.25
N ALA A 89 -5.32 -4.66 7.01
CA ALA A 89 -5.70 -3.49 7.79
C ALA A 89 -7.20 -3.15 7.67
N LEU A 90 -7.80 -3.32 6.49
CA LEU A 90 -9.25 -3.16 6.32
C LEU A 90 -10.05 -4.22 7.09
N ALA A 91 -9.57 -5.46 7.12
CA ALA A 91 -10.20 -6.52 7.92
C ALA A 91 -10.14 -6.18 9.42
N ASN A 92 -9.01 -5.64 9.91
CA ASN A 92 -8.92 -5.14 11.28
C ASN A 92 -9.88 -3.98 11.57
N ALA A 93 -9.97 -2.98 10.67
CA ALA A 93 -10.93 -1.88 10.84
C ALA A 93 -12.37 -2.40 10.96
N ARG A 94 -12.75 -3.35 10.10
CA ARG A 94 -14.05 -4.01 10.20
C ARG A 94 -14.27 -4.76 11.51
N ALA A 95 -13.23 -5.40 12.05
CA ALA A 95 -13.31 -6.06 13.35
C ALA A 95 -13.57 -5.04 14.48
N THR A 96 -12.92 -3.88 14.44
CA THR A 96 -13.12 -2.79 15.40
C THR A 96 -14.55 -2.25 15.34
N ASP A 97 -15.14 -2.12 14.15
CA ASP A 97 -16.49 -1.58 13.96
C ASP A 97 -17.60 -2.63 14.18
N ALA A 98 -17.25 -3.92 14.28
CA ALA A 98 -18.23 -5.00 14.43
C ALA A 98 -18.79 -5.09 15.85
N THR A 99 -20.12 -4.97 15.97
CA THR A 99 -20.85 -5.15 17.23
C THR A 99 -21.18 -6.61 17.52
N GLU A 100 -21.27 -7.45 16.49
CA GLU A 100 -21.54 -8.88 16.58
C GLU A 100 -20.23 -9.68 16.72
N CYS A 101 -20.15 -10.56 17.74
CA CYS A 101 -18.94 -11.33 18.02
C CYS A 101 -18.51 -12.21 16.84
N ASP A 102 -19.44 -12.89 16.17
CA ASP A 102 -19.11 -13.78 15.04
C ASP A 102 -18.50 -13.01 13.86
N ILE A 103 -18.98 -11.79 13.59
CA ILE A 103 -18.45 -10.91 12.53
C ILE A 103 -17.06 -10.41 12.92
N ARG A 104 -16.88 -9.98 14.18
CA ARG A 104 -15.59 -9.53 14.70
C ARG A 104 -14.54 -10.63 14.62
N ASP A 105 -14.86 -11.81 15.12
CA ASP A 105 -13.93 -12.93 15.19
C ASP A 105 -13.54 -13.41 13.78
N ALA A 106 -14.49 -13.46 12.84
CA ALA A 106 -14.21 -13.77 11.44
C ALA A 106 -13.29 -12.71 10.79
N ALA A 107 -13.50 -11.42 11.08
CA ALA A 107 -12.68 -10.34 10.56
C ALA A 107 -11.24 -10.36 11.13
N LEU A 108 -11.08 -10.68 12.42
CA LEU A 108 -9.77 -10.87 13.05
C LEU A 108 -9.01 -12.07 12.43
N LEU A 109 -9.68 -13.22 12.28
CA LEU A 109 -9.06 -14.39 11.65
C LEU A 109 -8.68 -14.13 10.19
N THR A 110 -9.51 -13.38 9.45
CA THR A 110 -9.21 -12.92 8.09
C THR A 110 -7.95 -12.04 8.09
N SER A 111 -7.87 -11.11 9.02
CA SER A 111 -6.72 -10.22 9.20
C SER A 111 -5.43 -10.99 9.48
N ASP A 112 -5.43 -11.92 10.44
CA ASP A 112 -4.27 -12.75 10.79
C ASP A 112 -3.79 -13.60 9.60
N TYR A 113 -4.74 -14.15 8.84
CA TYR A 113 -4.45 -14.90 7.63
C TYR A 113 -3.78 -14.01 6.57
N LEU A 114 -4.36 -12.84 6.28
CA LEU A 114 -3.82 -11.90 5.29
C LEU A 114 -2.45 -11.35 5.70
N HIS A 115 -2.23 -11.11 7.00
CA HIS A 115 -0.93 -10.72 7.55
C HIS A 115 0.11 -11.79 7.24
N SER A 116 -0.18 -13.04 7.58
CA SER A 116 0.72 -14.17 7.32
C SER A 116 0.97 -14.36 5.82
N LEU A 117 -0.07 -14.20 5.00
CA LEU A 117 0.02 -14.33 3.55
C LEU A 117 0.84 -13.21 2.91
N ALA A 118 0.82 -11.99 3.46
CA ALA A 118 1.64 -10.87 3.01
C ALA A 118 3.13 -11.23 3.13
N TYR A 119 3.59 -11.63 4.32
CA TYR A 119 4.98 -12.02 4.55
C TYR A 119 5.40 -13.26 3.76
N ALA A 120 4.52 -14.27 3.66
CA ALA A 120 4.78 -15.44 2.82
C ALA A 120 4.91 -15.07 1.33
N THR A 121 4.18 -14.04 0.88
CA THR A 121 4.26 -13.54 -0.50
C THR A 121 5.53 -12.72 -0.72
N LEU A 122 5.94 -11.92 0.27
CA LEU A 122 7.19 -11.16 0.23
C LEU A 122 8.42 -12.07 0.18
N GLY A 123 8.38 -13.24 0.84
CA GLY A 123 9.45 -14.23 0.83
C GLY A 123 9.81 -14.83 -0.55
N ALA A 124 9.10 -14.44 -1.61
CA ALA A 124 9.42 -14.79 -3.00
C ALA A 124 10.26 -13.72 -3.72
N VAL A 125 10.83 -12.74 -3.00
CA VAL A 125 11.88 -11.84 -3.52
C VAL A 125 13.23 -12.57 -3.44
N ASP A 126 13.95 -12.63 -4.55
CA ASP A 126 15.13 -13.51 -4.69
C ASP A 126 16.40 -13.01 -3.97
N ASP A 127 16.53 -11.70 -3.77
CA ASP A 127 17.71 -11.10 -3.10
C ASP A 127 17.50 -11.08 -1.59
N VAL A 128 18.28 -11.88 -0.86
CA VAL A 128 18.17 -12.02 0.60
C VAL A 128 18.39 -10.70 1.34
N SER A 129 19.35 -9.88 0.90
CA SER A 129 19.67 -8.63 1.59
C SER A 129 18.58 -7.58 1.40
N VAL A 130 18.04 -7.49 0.19
CA VAL A 130 16.90 -6.63 -0.12
C VAL A 130 15.63 -7.15 0.57
N LEU A 131 15.44 -8.46 0.60
CA LEU A 131 14.32 -9.12 1.27
C LEU A 131 14.30 -8.81 2.78
N GLU A 132 15.44 -8.90 3.48
CA GLU A 132 15.55 -8.53 4.89
C GLU A 132 15.12 -7.07 5.12
N ALA A 133 15.62 -6.13 4.31
CA ALA A 133 15.24 -4.73 4.40
C ALA A 133 13.75 -4.50 4.08
N CYS A 134 13.18 -5.24 3.13
CA CYS A 134 11.75 -5.20 2.83
C CYS A 134 10.91 -5.75 3.99
N PHE A 135 11.35 -6.84 4.64
CA PHE A 135 10.70 -7.38 5.83
C PHE A 135 10.68 -6.36 6.97
N ASP A 136 11.80 -5.67 7.22
CA ASP A 136 11.90 -4.64 8.25
C ASP A 136 10.94 -3.48 7.97
N SER A 137 10.87 -3.03 6.73
CA SER A 137 9.98 -1.94 6.32
C SER A 137 8.50 -2.32 6.43
N LEU A 138 8.12 -3.53 5.97
CA LEU A 138 6.76 -4.04 6.09
C LEU A 138 6.36 -4.26 7.56
N SER A 139 7.29 -4.76 8.38
CA SER A 139 7.11 -4.93 9.83
C SER A 139 6.92 -3.61 10.54
N SER A 140 7.72 -2.60 10.20
CA SER A 140 7.57 -1.24 10.72
C SER A 140 6.21 -0.64 10.36
N ALA A 141 5.72 -0.86 9.13
CA ALA A 141 4.38 -0.44 8.73
C ALA A 141 3.31 -1.16 9.56
N SER A 142 3.38 -2.49 9.69
CA SER A 142 2.42 -3.26 10.47
C SER A 142 2.41 -2.90 11.97
N GLN A 143 3.56 -2.60 12.56
CA GLN A 143 3.66 -2.16 13.95
C GLN A 143 3.04 -0.79 14.15
N ARG A 144 3.30 0.16 13.24
CA ARG A 144 2.65 1.47 13.25
C ARG A 144 1.14 1.35 13.13
N LEU A 145 0.67 0.45 12.28
CA LEU A 145 -0.74 0.11 12.24
C LEU A 145 -1.19 -0.37 13.63
N ALA A 146 -0.65 -1.45 14.18
CA ALA A 146 -1.06 -1.92 15.52
C ALA A 146 -1.07 -0.84 16.63
N SER A 147 -0.06 0.04 16.67
CA SER A 147 -0.01 1.16 17.61
C SER A 147 -1.15 2.16 17.42
N LEU A 148 -1.47 2.53 16.18
CA LEU A 148 -2.57 3.46 15.89
C LEU A 148 -3.93 2.90 16.33
N TRP A 149 -4.17 1.60 16.17
CA TRP A 149 -5.42 0.98 16.63
C TRP A 149 -5.51 1.02 18.16
N THR A 150 -4.40 0.74 18.86
CA THR A 150 -4.34 0.83 20.32
C THR A 150 -4.64 2.25 20.81
N ASN A 151 -4.01 3.26 20.19
CA ASN A 151 -4.20 4.65 20.57
C ASN A 151 -5.63 5.15 20.30
N VAL A 152 -6.25 4.71 19.19
CA VAL A 152 -7.64 5.05 18.85
C VAL A 152 -8.64 4.43 19.84
N GLU A 153 -8.40 3.21 20.32
CA GLU A 153 -9.22 2.58 21.37
C GLU A 153 -9.12 3.33 22.71
N GLU A 154 -7.94 3.86 23.07
CA GLU A 154 -7.71 4.53 24.35
C GLU A 154 -8.22 5.97 24.41
N THR A 155 -8.30 6.68 23.27
CA THR A 155 -8.53 8.13 23.23
C THR A 155 -9.91 8.58 22.76
N ARG A 156 -10.80 7.67 22.34
CA ARG A 156 -12.08 8.07 21.73
C ARG A 156 -13.22 8.36 22.72
N PRO A 157 -13.78 9.59 22.71
CA PRO A 157 -15.16 9.83 23.13
C PRO A 157 -16.13 9.50 21.98
N GLY A 158 -16.92 8.42 22.15
CA GLY A 158 -18.29 8.24 21.64
C GLY A 158 -18.62 8.23 20.14
N ASP A 159 -18.14 9.18 19.33
CA ASP A 159 -18.75 9.52 18.03
C ASP A 159 -17.75 9.91 16.92
N SER A 160 -16.45 9.63 17.08
CA SER A 160 -15.48 9.86 16.01
C SER A 160 -15.46 8.65 15.06
N ASP A 161 -16.07 8.82 13.89
CA ASP A 161 -16.01 7.88 12.76
C ASP A 161 -14.61 7.75 12.15
N ASP A 162 -13.58 8.44 12.69
CA ASP A 162 -12.36 8.72 11.95
C ASP A 162 -11.36 7.55 12.04
N PRO A 163 -11.37 6.62 11.05
CA PRO A 163 -10.66 5.36 11.12
C PRO A 163 -9.15 5.59 11.11
N VAL A 164 -8.39 4.59 11.52
CA VAL A 164 -6.94 4.64 11.44
C VAL A 164 -6.49 5.01 10.01
N PRO A 165 -5.48 5.91 9.83
CA PRO A 165 -4.96 6.28 8.51
C PRO A 165 -4.17 5.14 7.83
N ILE A 166 -4.88 4.09 7.40
CA ILE A 166 -4.31 2.92 6.71
C ILE A 166 -3.60 3.34 5.42
N GLY A 167 -4.24 4.20 4.62
CA GLY A 167 -3.73 4.65 3.32
C GLY A 167 -2.31 5.24 3.40
N PRO A 168 -2.09 6.29 4.22
CA PRO A 168 -0.77 6.89 4.43
C PRO A 168 0.33 5.89 4.82
N VAL A 169 0.04 5.01 5.78
CA VAL A 169 1.03 4.05 6.29
C VAL A 169 1.44 3.04 5.22
N VAL A 170 0.45 2.44 4.54
CA VAL A 170 0.72 1.38 3.56
C VAL A 170 1.31 1.95 2.27
N MET A 171 0.88 3.14 1.83
CA MET A 171 1.50 3.81 0.68
C MET A 171 2.94 4.27 0.97
N GLY A 172 3.21 4.75 2.19
CA GLY A 172 4.57 5.06 2.62
C GLY A 172 5.47 3.83 2.60
N ALA A 173 4.97 2.69 3.08
CA ALA A 173 5.68 1.41 2.99
C ALA A 173 5.90 0.99 1.53
N ALA A 174 4.91 1.19 0.65
CA ALA A 174 5.02 0.92 -0.78
C ALA A 174 6.19 1.71 -1.41
N GLY A 175 6.31 3.00 -1.09
CA GLY A 175 7.41 3.85 -1.56
C GLY A 175 8.76 3.47 -0.97
N ASP A 176 8.82 3.04 0.29
CA ASP A 176 10.06 2.60 0.91
C ASP A 176 10.58 1.28 0.30
N LEU A 177 9.68 0.32 0.06
CA LEU A 177 9.99 -0.92 -0.65
C LEU A 177 10.40 -0.65 -2.10
N ALA A 178 9.76 0.31 -2.78
CA ALA A 178 10.17 0.74 -4.12
C ALA A 178 11.61 1.25 -4.14
N GLY A 179 11.97 2.11 -3.19
CA GLY A 179 13.33 2.62 -3.04
C GLY A 179 14.36 1.50 -2.80
N LEU A 180 14.03 0.54 -1.93
CA LEU A 180 14.86 -0.63 -1.64
C LEU A 180 15.07 -1.54 -2.86
N LEU A 181 13.98 -1.88 -3.56
CA LEU A 181 14.02 -2.80 -4.70
C LEU A 181 14.70 -2.18 -5.92
N GLY A 182 14.54 -0.86 -6.09
CA GLY A 182 15.19 -0.09 -7.13
C GLY A 182 16.64 0.30 -6.86
N ASP A 183 17.21 -0.05 -5.70
CA ASP A 183 18.54 0.41 -5.28
C ASP A 183 18.69 1.94 -5.37
N ASN A 184 17.67 2.66 -4.87
CA ASN A 184 17.73 4.11 -4.78
C ASN A 184 18.65 4.51 -3.62
N ASP A 185 19.34 5.63 -3.78
CA ASP A 185 20.06 6.24 -2.67
C ASP A 185 19.11 6.66 -1.54
N PRO A 186 19.64 7.02 -0.34
CA PRO A 186 18.79 7.38 0.80
C PRO A 186 17.82 8.54 0.53
N ASP A 187 18.18 9.50 -0.33
CA ASP A 187 17.36 10.66 -0.64
C ASP A 187 16.22 10.31 -1.61
N GLY A 188 16.51 9.54 -2.66
CA GLY A 188 15.52 8.99 -3.57
C GLY A 188 14.55 8.03 -2.88
N ARG A 189 15.05 7.17 -1.98
CA ARG A 189 14.21 6.32 -1.14
C ARG A 189 13.32 7.13 -0.19
N ALA A 190 13.85 8.19 0.41
CA ALA A 190 13.05 9.10 1.25
C ALA A 190 11.98 9.84 0.43
N ALA A 191 12.31 10.28 -0.79
CA ALA A 191 11.38 10.90 -1.72
C ALA A 191 10.19 9.97 -2.05
N LEU A 192 10.46 8.72 -2.45
CA LEU A 192 9.41 7.73 -2.76
C LEU A 192 8.53 7.44 -1.55
N ARG A 193 9.12 7.28 -0.36
CA ARG A 193 8.38 7.05 0.88
C ARG A 193 7.47 8.23 1.23
N LYS A 194 7.98 9.46 1.14
CA LYS A 194 7.24 10.69 1.43
C LYS A 194 6.12 10.91 0.41
N ALA A 195 6.40 10.82 -0.87
CA ALA A 195 5.42 10.99 -1.94
C ALA A 195 4.33 9.91 -1.87
N GLY A 196 4.70 8.65 -1.57
CA GLY A 196 3.75 7.58 -1.32
C GLY A 196 2.84 7.90 -0.14
N ALA A 197 3.40 8.26 1.02
CA ALA A 197 2.60 8.64 2.19
C ALA A 197 1.67 9.83 1.89
N ALA A 198 2.16 10.86 1.21
CA ALA A 198 1.38 12.02 0.78
C ALA A 198 0.18 11.63 -0.10
N LEU A 199 0.41 10.77 -1.10
CA LEU A 199 -0.65 10.23 -1.95
C LEU A 199 -1.66 9.42 -1.12
N GLY A 200 -1.17 8.64 -0.14
CA GLY A 200 -2.02 7.95 0.83
C GLY A 200 -2.88 8.89 1.65
N ILE A 201 -2.36 10.04 2.08
CA ILE A 201 -3.08 11.08 2.83
C ILE A 201 -4.18 11.68 1.96
N VAL A 202 -3.81 12.21 0.77
CA VAL A 202 -4.76 12.84 -0.15
C VAL A 202 -5.93 11.92 -0.47
N ARG A 203 -5.64 10.63 -0.76
CA ARG A 203 -6.68 9.64 -1.03
C ARG A 203 -7.51 9.28 0.20
N TRP A 204 -6.90 9.21 1.37
CA TRP A 204 -7.63 8.94 2.61
C TRP A 204 -8.56 10.11 2.92
N THR A 205 -8.20 11.35 2.57
CA THR A 205 -8.98 12.56 2.90
C THR A 205 -9.92 13.04 1.81
N ALA A 206 -9.88 12.45 0.61
CA ALA A 206 -10.70 12.86 -0.53
C ALA A 206 -12.21 12.86 -0.22
N ASP A 207 -12.67 11.94 0.62
CA ASP A 207 -14.08 11.83 1.03
C ASP A 207 -14.41 12.61 2.32
N ARG A 208 -13.43 13.34 2.88
CA ARG A 208 -13.61 14.13 4.10
C ARG A 208 -13.75 15.62 3.76
N SER A 209 -14.74 16.27 4.37
CA SER A 209 -15.04 17.70 4.16
C SER A 209 -13.92 18.64 4.61
N SER A 210 -13.06 18.23 5.55
CA SER A 210 -11.80 18.88 5.89
C SER A 210 -10.98 18.03 6.86
N LEU A 211 -9.64 18.12 6.77
CA LEU A 211 -8.72 17.62 7.81
C LEU A 211 -8.76 18.56 9.01
N ASP A 212 -9.31 18.11 10.14
CA ASP A 212 -9.16 18.85 11.38
C ASP A 212 -7.76 18.67 12.00
N ALA A 213 -7.45 19.45 13.04
CA ALA A 213 -6.15 19.40 13.70
C ALA A 213 -5.88 18.05 14.42
N GLY A 214 -6.92 17.35 14.85
CA GLY A 214 -6.83 16.03 15.47
C GLY A 214 -6.46 14.96 14.46
N SER A 215 -7.18 14.89 13.33
CA SER A 215 -6.87 13.97 12.22
C SER A 215 -5.46 14.22 11.66
N ALA A 216 -5.05 15.50 11.55
CA ALA A 216 -3.70 15.85 11.11
C ALA A 216 -2.61 15.38 12.09
N ALA A 217 -2.87 15.42 13.41
CA ALA A 217 -1.94 14.91 14.42
C ALA A 217 -1.82 13.38 14.36
N VAL A 218 -2.93 12.67 14.19
CA VAL A 218 -2.94 11.21 14.03
C VAL A 218 -2.18 10.79 12.77
N ILE A 219 -2.34 11.50 11.66
CA ILE A 219 -1.55 11.26 10.44
C ILE A 219 -0.07 11.53 10.66
N ALA A 220 0.28 12.63 11.33
CA ALA A 220 1.68 12.97 11.62
C ALA A 220 2.36 11.89 12.49
N GLU A 221 1.61 11.24 13.37
CA GLU A 221 2.08 10.09 14.15
C GLU A 221 2.21 8.81 13.29
N ALA A 222 1.30 8.62 12.32
CA ALA A 222 1.26 7.45 11.46
C ALA A 222 2.39 7.41 10.41
N VAL A 223 2.82 8.57 9.92
CA VAL A 223 3.84 8.72 8.87
C VAL A 223 5.22 8.88 9.53
N PRO A 224 6.28 8.21 9.06
CA PRO A 224 7.52 8.12 9.82
C PRO A 224 8.26 9.47 9.87
N VAL A 225 8.41 10.03 11.08
CA VAL A 225 9.36 11.05 11.61
C VAL A 225 9.64 12.34 10.80
N GLU A 226 9.10 12.50 9.60
CA GLU A 226 9.50 13.57 8.68
C GLU A 226 8.39 14.62 8.43
N TRP A 227 7.22 14.48 9.07
CA TRP A 227 6.03 15.30 8.81
C TRP A 227 5.54 15.99 10.07
N SER A 228 5.44 17.31 10.03
CA SER A 228 4.65 18.05 11.01
C SER A 228 3.17 18.04 10.62
N PRO A 229 2.24 18.29 11.57
CA PRO A 229 0.82 18.47 11.25
C PRO A 229 0.57 19.58 10.21
N ALA A 230 1.44 20.59 10.14
CA ALA A 230 1.34 21.66 9.14
C ALA A 230 1.70 21.17 7.73
N ASP A 231 2.70 20.28 7.61
CA ASP A 231 3.06 19.67 6.33
C ASP A 231 1.88 18.85 5.80
N VAL A 232 1.21 18.08 6.66
CA VAL A 232 0.01 17.30 6.32
C VAL A 232 -1.12 18.19 5.82
N GLN A 233 -1.34 19.35 6.45
CA GLN A 233 -2.42 20.28 6.07
C GLN A 233 -2.13 21.05 4.77
N SER A 234 -0.86 21.16 4.38
CA SER A 234 -0.45 21.88 3.17
C SER A 234 -0.38 21.00 1.91
N LEU A 235 -0.71 19.70 2.03
CA LEU A 235 -0.69 18.75 0.94
C LEU A 235 -1.71 19.07 -0.16
N GLY A 236 -1.21 19.20 -1.39
CA GLY A 236 -1.97 19.21 -2.63
C GLY A 236 -1.19 18.49 -3.74
N ALA A 237 -1.80 18.32 -4.93
CA ALA A 237 -1.18 17.61 -6.07
C ALA A 237 0.20 18.20 -6.45
N ASP A 238 0.33 19.53 -6.47
CA ASP A 238 1.60 20.22 -6.72
C ASP A 238 2.66 19.94 -5.64
N GLY A 239 2.21 19.66 -4.40
CA GLY A 239 3.07 19.31 -3.28
C GLY A 239 3.64 17.88 -3.39
N ILE A 240 2.91 16.93 -3.97
CA ILE A 240 3.42 15.56 -4.17
C ILE A 240 4.50 15.55 -5.25
N ASN A 241 4.31 16.29 -6.34
CA ASN A 241 5.30 16.39 -7.41
C ASN A 241 6.63 16.97 -6.93
N ALA A 242 6.59 17.98 -6.05
CA ALA A 242 7.79 18.54 -5.43
C ALA A 242 8.58 17.51 -4.60
N LEU A 243 7.90 16.53 -3.98
CA LEU A 243 8.57 15.48 -3.20
C LEU A 243 9.35 14.49 -4.07
N LEU A 244 9.04 14.41 -5.37
CA LEU A 244 9.72 13.54 -6.34
C LEU A 244 10.87 14.24 -7.08
N GLU A 245 11.17 15.51 -6.78
CA GLU A 245 12.26 16.27 -7.40
C GLU A 245 13.63 15.53 -7.38
N PRO A 246 14.00 14.79 -6.31
CA PRO A 246 15.25 14.01 -6.31
C PRO A 246 15.33 12.91 -7.38
N LEU A 247 14.22 12.54 -8.01
CA LEU A 247 14.10 11.45 -8.99
C LEU A 247 13.71 11.96 -10.39
N ALA A 248 13.66 13.28 -10.60
CA ALA A 248 13.02 13.90 -11.76
C ALA A 248 13.63 13.53 -13.12
N GLU A 249 14.88 13.05 -13.16
CA GLU A 249 15.56 12.67 -14.40
C GLU A 249 15.17 11.28 -14.93
N ASN A 250 14.38 10.49 -14.18
CA ASN A 250 13.97 9.15 -14.57
C ASN A 250 12.56 9.13 -15.21
N PRO A 251 12.36 8.51 -16.40
CA PRO A 251 11.05 8.38 -17.05
C PRO A 251 9.96 7.72 -16.18
N ALA A 252 10.33 6.78 -15.29
CA ALA A 252 9.38 6.19 -14.35
C ALA A 252 8.82 7.22 -13.36
N THR A 253 9.60 8.26 -13.04
CA THR A 253 9.14 9.39 -12.21
C THR A 253 8.06 10.19 -12.93
N GLU A 254 8.16 10.39 -14.24
CA GLU A 254 7.09 11.01 -15.03
C GLU A 254 5.81 10.16 -14.99
N THR A 255 5.93 8.83 -15.09
CA THR A 255 4.79 7.92 -14.95
C THR A 255 4.16 8.02 -13.56
N LEU A 256 4.95 8.13 -12.48
CA LEU A 256 4.43 8.35 -11.13
C LEU A 256 3.65 9.65 -11.03
N VAL A 257 4.12 10.73 -11.65
CA VAL A 257 3.45 12.05 -11.67
C VAL A 257 2.15 11.99 -12.46
N VAL A 258 2.17 11.42 -13.68
CA VAL A 258 0.99 11.33 -14.55
C VAL A 258 -0.09 10.41 -13.97
N SER A 259 0.32 9.29 -13.37
CA SER A 259 -0.61 8.34 -12.76
C SER A 259 -1.38 8.95 -11.59
N GLN A 260 -0.80 9.91 -10.87
CA GLN A 260 -1.49 10.65 -9.81
C GLN A 260 -2.63 11.52 -10.39
N SER A 261 -2.37 12.24 -11.48
CA SER A 261 -3.36 13.12 -12.13
C SER A 261 -4.53 12.35 -12.75
N GLY A 262 -4.28 11.14 -13.28
CA GLY A 262 -5.34 10.27 -13.80
C GLY A 262 -6.27 9.70 -12.72
N LEU A 263 -5.77 9.57 -11.48
CA LEU A 263 -6.50 9.01 -10.34
C LEU A 263 -7.38 10.05 -9.61
N GLU A 264 -7.14 11.36 -9.80
CA GLU A 264 -8.03 12.42 -9.30
C GLU A 264 -9.39 12.42 -10.02
N PHE A 265 -9.43 12.04 -11.30
CA PHE A 265 -10.69 11.96 -12.06
C PHE A 265 -11.57 10.75 -11.71
N ALA A 266 -10.96 9.66 -11.22
CA ALA A 266 -11.71 8.45 -10.81
C ALA A 266 -12.40 8.59 -9.44
N SER A 267 -11.98 9.58 -8.64
CA SER A 267 -12.57 9.87 -7.32
C SER A 267 -13.89 10.68 -7.42
N GLY A 268 -14.25 11.14 -8.64
CA GLY A 268 -15.49 11.87 -8.91
C GLY A 268 -16.73 11.01 -9.21
N THR A 269 -16.61 9.69 -9.19
CA THR A 269 -17.73 8.78 -9.46
C THR A 269 -17.64 7.53 -8.60
N LEU A 270 -18.21 7.57 -7.40
CA LEU A 270 -18.88 6.43 -6.76
C LEU A 270 -19.80 7.03 -5.67
N ASN A 271 -21.11 7.07 -5.97
CA ASN A 271 -22.18 7.29 -4.98
C ASN A 271 -22.27 6.13 -4.00
#